data_AF-A0A4V1A2U5-F1
#
_entry.id   AF-A0A4V1A2U5-F1
#
_cell.length_a   1.000
_cell.length_b   1.000
_cell.length_c   1.000
_cell.angle_alpha   90.00
_cell.angle_beta   90.00
_cell.angle_gamma   90.00
#
_symmetry.space_group_name_H-M   'P 1'
#
loop_
_entity.id
_entity.type
_entity.pdbx_description
1 polymer ?
#
loop_
_entity_poly.entity_id
_entity_poly.type
_entity_poly.pdbx_seq_one_letter_code
_entity_poly.pdbx_strand_id
1 'polypeptide(L)'
;MGIDVVTGVARFTYNQSVLYSGIEFLTVAVGLFALGEVFKTILEKDYKQEEISKINRIIPTKEEMKDSAAPIARGSILGFLLGVLPGAGATLSSFFAYSLEKKVNKKRDKLGKGYIAGVAAPESANNAASCGAMIPLLTLGIPGSGTTAILMGALIMYNVQPDPLLFRILQSKNAAADCISGNFRKKYI
;
A
#
# COMPACT_ATOMS: atom_id res chain seq x y z
N MET A 1 -10.01 14.65 25.67
CA MET A 1 -11.49 14.55 25.70
C MET A 1 -11.84 13.07 25.79
N GLY A 2 -12.87 12.70 26.55
CA GLY A 2 -13.27 11.30 26.74
C GLY A 2 -13.13 10.82 28.19
N ILE A 3 -13.34 9.53 28.40
CA ILE A 3 -13.18 8.89 29.70
C ILE A 3 -11.70 8.59 29.94
N ASP A 4 -11.16 9.07 31.05
CA ASP A 4 -9.82 8.74 31.50
C ASP A 4 -9.74 7.24 31.87
N VAL A 5 -8.85 6.49 31.23
CA VAL A 5 -8.77 5.03 31.36
C VAL A 5 -8.32 4.55 32.76
N VAL A 6 -7.72 5.42 33.56
CA VAL A 6 -7.22 5.08 34.91
C VAL A 6 -8.24 5.46 35.97
N THR A 7 -8.84 6.64 35.84
CA THR A 7 -9.70 7.23 36.86
C THR A 7 -11.19 7.10 36.56
N GLY A 8 -11.57 6.74 35.33
CA GLY A 8 -12.96 6.65 34.88
C GLY A 8 -13.68 8.00 34.79
N VAL A 9 -12.98 9.11 35.04
CA VAL A 9 -13.57 10.45 35.04
C VAL A 9 -13.70 10.93 33.60
N ALA A 10 -14.92 11.35 33.22
CA ALA A 10 -15.18 11.96 31.93
C ALA A 10 -14.64 13.40 31.88
N ARG A 11 -13.75 13.69 30.92
CA ARG A 11 -13.18 15.03 30.73
C ARG A 11 -13.58 15.58 29.36
N PHE A 12 -14.11 16.80 29.32
CA PHE A 12 -14.53 17.49 28.09
C PHE A 12 -15.59 16.72 27.28
N THR A 13 -16.48 15.97 27.93
CA THR A 13 -17.54 15.19 27.27
C THR A 13 -18.89 15.92 27.19
N TYR A 14 -19.05 17.04 27.91
CA TYR A 14 -20.25 17.90 27.88
C TYR A 14 -21.59 17.15 27.99
N ASN A 15 -21.59 16.02 28.71
CA ASN A 15 -22.73 15.10 28.85
C ASN A 15 -23.28 14.52 27.52
N GLN A 16 -22.47 14.51 26.47
CA GLN A 16 -22.79 13.90 25.18
C GLN A 16 -22.14 12.51 25.10
N SER A 17 -22.95 11.49 24.81
CA SER A 17 -22.49 10.10 24.78
C SER A 17 -21.42 9.84 23.73
N VAL A 18 -21.50 10.55 22.60
CA VAL A 18 -20.53 10.44 21.49
C VAL A 18 -19.12 10.89 21.88
N LEU A 19 -18.99 11.75 22.90
CA LEU A 19 -17.70 12.31 23.33
C LEU A 19 -17.00 11.45 24.39
N TYR A 20 -17.67 10.42 24.95
CA TYR A 20 -17.05 9.52 25.94
C TYR A 20 -15.89 8.72 25.35
N SER A 21 -16.01 8.28 24.10
CA SER A 21 -14.96 7.55 23.38
C SER A 21 -13.82 8.46 22.91
N GLY A 22 -13.92 9.78 23.12
CA GLY A 22 -13.00 10.75 22.56
C GLY A 22 -13.16 10.90 21.03
N ILE A 23 -12.26 11.66 20.42
CA ILE A 23 -12.21 11.78 18.95
C ILE A 23 -11.10 10.87 18.47
N GLU A 24 -11.40 9.99 17.51
CA GLU A 24 -10.38 9.13 16.89
C GLU A 24 -9.30 9.99 16.23
N PHE A 25 -8.04 9.66 16.51
CA PHE A 25 -6.90 10.36 15.92
C PHE A 25 -6.96 10.40 14.39
N LEU A 26 -7.39 9.30 13.76
CA LEU A 26 -7.57 9.21 12.31
C LEU A 26 -8.55 10.28 11.79
N THR A 27 -9.68 10.44 12.46
CA THR A 27 -10.72 11.43 12.10
C THR A 27 -10.19 12.85 12.19
N VAL A 28 -9.42 13.17 13.24
CA VAL A 28 -8.77 14.49 13.39
C VAL A 28 -7.70 14.70 12.31
N ALA A 29 -6.86 13.70 12.07
CA ALA A 29 -5.76 13.78 11.10
C ALA A 29 -6.28 13.97 9.66
N VAL A 30 -7.28 13.18 9.25
CA VAL A 30 -7.91 13.30 7.94
C VAL A 30 -8.65 14.63 7.80
N GLY A 31 -9.37 15.06 8.84
CA GLY A 31 -10.07 16.35 8.85
C GLY A 31 -9.12 17.53 8.74
N LEU A 32 -8.00 17.51 9.46
CA LEU A 32 -7.00 18.57 9.41
C LEU A 32 -6.28 18.63 8.07
N PHE A 33 -5.94 17.47 7.47
CA PHE A 33 -5.37 17.40 6.13
C PHE A 33 -6.35 17.93 5.08
N ALA A 34 -7.62 17.53 5.14
CA ALA A 34 -8.65 18.00 4.23
C ALA A 34 -8.88 19.52 4.33
N LEU A 35 -8.94 20.06 5.55
CA LEU A 35 -9.01 21.51 5.76
C LEU A 35 -7.78 22.24 5.22
N GLY A 36 -6.59 21.67 5.43
CA GLY A 36 -5.34 22.19 4.89
C GLY A 36 -5.38 22.28 3.35
N GLU A 37 -5.83 21.23 2.68
CA GLU A 37 -5.92 21.20 1.21
C GLU A 37 -7.00 22.16 0.69
N VAL A 38 -8.14 22.28 1.38
CA VAL A 38 -9.18 23.26 1.03
C VAL A 38 -8.66 24.68 1.17
N PHE A 39 -8.02 25.03 2.29
CA PHE A 39 -7.46 26.36 2.47
C PHE A 39 -6.35 26.64 1.47
N LYS A 40 -5.46 25.67 1.23
CA LYS A 40 -4.42 25.76 0.20
C LYS A 40 -5.03 26.00 -1.18
N THR A 41 -6.07 25.25 -1.57
CA THR A 41 -6.78 25.42 -2.84
C THR A 41 -7.38 26.83 -2.99
N ILE A 42 -7.96 27.36 -1.91
CA ILE A 42 -8.54 28.71 -1.89
C ILE A 42 -7.46 29.80 -1.97
N LEU A 43 -6.35 29.62 -1.23
CA LEU A 43 -5.24 30.58 -1.13
C LEU A 43 -4.36 30.60 -2.37
N GLU A 44 -4.03 29.44 -2.93
CA GLU A 44 -3.17 29.32 -4.10
C GLU A 44 -3.87 29.73 -5.39
N LYS A 45 -5.21 29.84 -5.38
CA LYS A 45 -6.02 30.42 -6.47
C LYS A 45 -5.50 30.04 -7.85
N ASP A 46 -5.09 28.79 -8.04
CA ASP A 46 -4.66 28.26 -9.34
C ASP A 46 -5.94 27.96 -10.15
N TYR A 47 -6.71 29.01 -10.45
CA TYR A 47 -7.51 29.07 -11.67
C TYR A 47 -6.56 29.27 -12.87
N LYS A 48 -5.49 28.48 -12.95
CA LYS A 48 -5.13 27.99 -14.26
C LYS A 48 -6.29 27.08 -14.61
N GLN A 49 -7.15 27.61 -15.48
CA GLN A 49 -7.96 26.79 -16.34
C GLN A 49 -6.96 25.96 -17.16
N GLU A 50 -6.33 24.97 -16.53
CA GLU A 50 -5.65 23.90 -17.24
C GLU A 50 -6.74 23.38 -18.15
N GLU A 51 -6.53 23.52 -19.46
CA GLU A 51 -7.39 22.89 -20.43
C GLU A 51 -7.53 21.45 -19.97
N ILE A 52 -8.73 21.09 -19.50
CA ILE A 52 -9.04 19.71 -19.11
C ILE A 52 -8.67 18.92 -20.35
N SER A 53 -7.54 18.24 -20.27
CA SER A 53 -6.97 17.55 -21.42
C SER A 53 -8.05 16.59 -21.86
N LYS A 54 -8.66 16.84 -23.04
CA LYS A 54 -9.77 16.02 -23.51
C LYS A 54 -9.27 14.58 -23.51
N ILE A 55 -9.83 13.78 -22.59
CA ILE A 55 -9.53 12.36 -22.50
C ILE A 55 -10.19 11.74 -23.72
N ASN A 56 -9.47 11.74 -24.83
CA ASN A 56 -9.99 11.31 -26.12
C ASN A 56 -10.16 9.79 -26.18
N ARG A 57 -9.41 9.05 -25.34
CA ARG A 57 -9.42 7.59 -25.36
C ARG A 57 -8.95 6.99 -24.04
N ILE A 58 -9.76 6.09 -23.48
CA ILE A 58 -9.48 5.38 -22.23
C ILE A 58 -8.65 4.11 -22.50
N ILE A 59 -8.82 3.51 -23.69
CA ILE A 59 -8.19 2.23 -24.05
C ILE A 59 -6.93 2.50 -24.90
N PRO A 60 -5.77 1.90 -24.57
CA PRO A 60 -4.55 2.02 -25.38
C PRO A 60 -4.71 1.38 -26.77
N THR A 61 -3.93 1.86 -27.75
CA THR A 61 -3.80 1.25 -29.08
C THR A 61 -3.03 -0.07 -28.97
N LYS A 62 -3.18 -0.92 -29.98
CA LYS A 62 -2.34 -2.11 -30.14
C LYS A 62 -0.84 -1.77 -30.20
N GLU A 63 -0.48 -0.63 -30.80
CA GLU A 63 0.90 -0.17 -30.86
C GLU A 63 1.41 0.24 -29.47
N GLU A 64 0.63 1.00 -28.71
CA GLU A 64 0.95 1.36 -27.32
C GLU A 64 1.05 0.12 -26.42
N MET A 65 0.18 -0.88 -26.58
CA MET A 65 0.28 -2.16 -25.87
C MET A 65 1.60 -2.88 -26.19
N LYS A 66 2.01 -2.91 -27.47
CA LYS A 66 3.28 -3.52 -27.87
C LYS A 66 4.48 -2.75 -27.33
N ASP A 67 4.43 -1.42 -27.38
CA ASP A 67 5.46 -0.53 -26.86
C ASP A 67 5.58 -0.60 -25.33
N SER A 68 4.50 -0.95 -24.62
CA SER A 68 4.48 -1.07 -23.16
C SER A 68 4.82 -2.47 -22.63
N ALA A 69 4.73 -3.54 -23.43
CA ALA A 69 5.02 -4.90 -23.00
C ALA A 69 6.44 -5.07 -22.39
N ALA A 70 7.47 -4.52 -23.04
CA ALA A 70 8.84 -4.62 -22.53
C ALA A 70 9.10 -3.76 -21.28
N PRO A 71 8.63 -2.48 -21.21
CA PRO A 71 8.63 -1.70 -19.98
C PRO A 71 7.90 -2.38 -18.82
N ILE A 72 6.73 -3.00 -19.06
CA ILE A 72 5.96 -3.75 -18.06
C ILE A 72 6.82 -4.89 -17.51
N ALA A 73 7.39 -5.73 -18.38
CA ALA A 73 8.20 -6.86 -17.94
C ALA A 73 9.43 -6.42 -17.10
N ARG A 74 10.16 -5.39 -17.55
CA ARG A 74 11.29 -4.84 -16.81
C ARG A 74 10.86 -4.25 -15.46
N GLY A 75 9.79 -3.46 -15.47
CA GLY A 75 9.22 -2.84 -14.27
C GLY A 75 8.77 -3.89 -13.26
N SER A 76 8.05 -4.92 -13.70
CA SER A 76 7.59 -5.99 -12.83
C SER A 76 8.73 -6.78 -12.20
N ILE A 77 9.77 -7.14 -12.96
CA ILE A 77 10.94 -7.85 -12.41
C ILE A 77 11.67 -6.99 -11.38
N LEU A 78 11.97 -5.74 -11.75
CA LEU A 78 12.65 -4.79 -10.85
C LEU A 78 11.83 -4.55 -9.59
N GLY A 79 10.54 -4.31 -9.74
CA GLY A 79 9.63 -4.03 -8.64
C GLY A 79 9.46 -5.21 -7.72
N PHE A 80 9.34 -6.43 -8.26
CA PHE A 80 9.30 -7.64 -7.44
C PHE A 80 10.55 -7.79 -6.57
N LEU A 81 11.75 -7.64 -7.17
CA LEU A 81 13.02 -7.75 -6.43
C LEU A 81 13.13 -6.68 -5.33
N LEU A 82 12.75 -5.44 -5.63
CA LEU A 82 12.73 -4.37 -4.65
C LEU A 82 11.64 -4.57 -3.58
N GLY A 83 10.51 -5.18 -3.93
CA GLY A 83 9.42 -5.47 -3.00
C GLY A 83 9.77 -6.57 -1.99
N VAL A 84 10.56 -7.55 -2.40
CA VAL A 84 11.08 -8.59 -1.48
C VAL A 84 12.03 -8.00 -0.44
N LEU A 85 12.70 -6.88 -0.75
CA LEU A 85 13.59 -6.20 0.18
C LEU A 85 12.77 -5.44 1.25
N PRO A 86 12.99 -5.71 2.55
CA PRO A 86 12.31 -4.98 3.61
C PRO A 86 12.69 -3.50 3.58
N GLY A 87 11.69 -2.61 3.69
CA GLY A 87 11.89 -1.17 3.82
C GLY A 87 12.08 -0.39 2.52
N ALA A 88 12.22 -1.06 1.36
CA ALA A 88 12.36 -0.37 0.07
C ALA A 88 11.03 0.26 -0.39
N GLY A 89 9.90 -0.42 -0.15
CA GLY A 89 8.56 0.09 -0.45
C GLY A 89 8.25 0.27 -1.95
N ALA A 90 6.97 0.48 -2.26
CA ALA A 90 6.49 0.54 -3.65
C ALA A 90 6.86 1.86 -4.35
N THR A 91 6.95 2.96 -3.60
CA THR A 91 7.32 4.28 -4.13
C THR A 91 8.74 4.30 -4.71
N LEU A 92 9.70 3.74 -3.98
CA LEU A 92 11.10 3.70 -4.41
C LEU A 92 11.26 2.81 -5.65
N SER A 93 10.52 1.69 -5.69
CA SER A 93 10.41 0.82 -6.86
C SER A 93 9.98 1.56 -8.12
N SER A 94 8.92 2.37 -8.05
CA SER A 94 8.45 3.20 -9.17
C SER A 94 9.51 4.20 -9.64
N PHE A 95 10.23 4.85 -8.71
CA PHE A 95 11.30 5.79 -9.05
C PHE A 95 12.49 5.11 -9.72
N PHE A 96 12.89 3.93 -9.25
CA PHE A 96 13.96 3.15 -9.88
C PHE A 96 13.54 2.65 -11.25
N ALA A 97 12.29 2.18 -11.42
CA ALA A 97 11.77 1.75 -12.70
C ALA A 97 11.73 2.89 -13.73
N TYR A 98 11.29 4.08 -13.33
CA TYR A 98 11.35 5.27 -14.19
C TYR A 98 12.79 5.62 -14.58
N SER A 99 13.70 5.61 -13.59
CA SER A 99 15.12 5.91 -13.81
C SER A 99 15.80 4.90 -14.74
N LEU A 100 15.44 3.61 -14.61
CA LEU A 100 15.92 2.53 -15.47
C LEU A 100 15.39 2.73 -16.89
N GLU A 101 14.11 3.04 -17.03
CA GLU A 101 13.48 3.23 -18.34
C GLU A 101 14.07 4.43 -19.08
N LYS A 102 14.43 5.50 -18.35
CA LYS A 102 15.16 6.66 -18.90
C LYS A 102 16.55 6.30 -19.43
N LYS A 103 17.19 5.26 -18.88
CA LYS A 103 18.52 4.78 -19.33
C LYS A 103 18.43 3.77 -20.47
N VAL A 104 17.48 2.83 -20.41
CA VAL A 104 17.42 1.66 -21.29
C VAL A 104 16.55 1.87 -22.52
N ASN A 105 15.49 2.69 -22.43
CA ASN A 105 14.55 2.80 -23.53
C ASN A 105 15.15 3.60 -24.70
N LYS A 106 15.06 3.04 -25.92
CA LYS A 106 15.49 3.69 -27.17
C LYS A 106 14.73 4.99 -27.43
N LYS A 107 13.45 5.08 -27.01
CA LYS A 107 12.57 6.26 -27.13
C LYS A 107 12.60 7.14 -25.85
N ARG A 108 13.73 7.20 -25.13
CA ARG A 108 13.88 7.98 -23.89
C ARG A 108 13.54 9.47 -24.03
N ASP A 109 13.72 10.06 -25.20
CA ASP A 109 13.43 11.49 -25.46
C ASP A 109 11.92 11.80 -25.47
N LYS A 110 11.09 10.76 -25.54
CA LYS A 110 9.62 10.84 -25.44
C LYS A 110 9.10 10.60 -24.02
N LEU A 111 9.94 10.16 -23.09
CA LEU A 111 9.55 10.02 -21.67
C LEU A 111 9.22 11.39 -21.09
N GLY A 112 8.11 11.47 -20.35
CA GLY A 112 7.57 12.74 -19.86
C GLY A 112 6.80 13.58 -20.89
N LYS A 113 6.72 13.14 -22.16
CA LYS A 113 5.97 13.80 -23.24
C LYS A 113 4.76 12.98 -23.71
N GLY A 114 4.19 12.15 -22.85
CA GLY A 114 3.05 11.28 -23.17
C GLY A 114 3.42 9.89 -23.70
N TYR A 115 4.68 9.47 -23.64
CA TYR A 115 5.06 8.11 -24.03
C TYR A 115 4.69 7.08 -22.95
N ILE A 116 3.93 6.05 -23.34
CA ILE A 116 3.33 5.05 -22.43
C ILE A 116 4.35 4.34 -21.53
N ALA A 117 5.58 4.11 -22.00
CA ALA A 117 6.62 3.46 -21.19
C ALA A 117 6.95 4.23 -19.90
N GLY A 118 6.76 5.56 -19.91
CA GLY A 118 7.02 6.42 -18.76
C GLY A 118 6.06 6.22 -17.58
N VAL A 119 4.88 5.63 -17.83
CA VAL A 119 3.91 5.26 -16.78
C VAL A 119 3.79 3.76 -16.63
N ALA A 120 3.88 3.00 -17.72
CA ALA A 120 3.73 1.54 -17.69
C ALA A 120 4.81 0.85 -16.85
N ALA A 121 6.08 1.27 -16.96
CA ALA A 121 7.16 0.66 -16.17
C ALA A 121 7.02 0.97 -14.66
N PRO A 122 6.86 2.24 -14.24
CA PRO A 122 6.65 2.59 -12.83
C PRO A 122 5.41 1.94 -12.21
N GLU A 123 4.27 1.91 -12.90
CA GLU A 123 3.06 1.28 -12.37
C GLU A 123 3.19 -0.23 -12.25
N SER A 124 3.83 -0.87 -13.25
CA SER A 124 4.12 -2.30 -13.17
C SER A 124 5.07 -2.65 -12.02
N ALA A 125 6.04 -1.77 -11.75
CA ALA A 125 6.99 -1.92 -10.66
C ALA A 125 6.35 -1.69 -9.28
N ASN A 126 5.45 -0.71 -9.16
CA ASN A 126 4.63 -0.47 -7.97
C ASN A 126 3.80 -1.70 -7.61
N ASN A 127 3.07 -2.21 -8.60
CA ASN A 127 2.19 -3.36 -8.41
C ASN A 127 2.98 -4.63 -8.06
N ALA A 128 4.08 -4.88 -8.79
CA ALA A 128 4.95 -6.02 -8.51
C ALA A 128 5.65 -5.92 -7.15
N ALA A 129 6.06 -4.72 -6.72
CA ALA A 129 6.64 -4.51 -5.39
C ALA A 129 5.63 -4.79 -4.28
N SER A 130 4.38 -4.39 -4.46
CA SER A 130 3.29 -4.68 -3.52
C SER A 130 3.07 -6.18 -3.35
N CYS A 131 3.08 -6.94 -4.45
CA CYS A 131 3.04 -8.40 -4.40
C CYS A 131 4.31 -9.01 -3.78
N GLY A 132 5.49 -8.50 -4.14
CA GLY A 132 6.77 -8.98 -3.60
C GLY A 132 6.89 -8.80 -2.09
N ALA A 133 6.38 -7.68 -1.56
CA ALA A 133 6.41 -7.36 -0.14
C ALA A 133 5.53 -8.29 0.72
N MET A 134 4.59 -9.02 0.11
CA MET A 134 3.83 -10.06 0.82
C MET A 134 4.70 -11.26 1.19
N ILE A 135 5.76 -11.55 0.45
CA ILE A 135 6.64 -12.69 0.71
C ILE A 135 7.30 -12.57 2.08
N PRO A 136 8.14 -11.54 2.37
CA PRO A 136 8.77 -11.41 3.69
C PRO A 136 7.74 -11.17 4.79
N LEU A 137 6.62 -10.51 4.49
CA LEU A 137 5.53 -10.33 5.43
C LEU A 137 4.96 -11.68 5.89
N LEU A 138 4.47 -12.50 4.96
CA LEU A 138 3.78 -13.75 5.29
C LEU A 138 4.73 -14.85 5.76
N THR A 139 5.98 -14.84 5.29
CA THR A 139 6.95 -15.89 5.62
C THR A 139 7.79 -15.60 6.85
N LEU A 140 8.12 -14.33 7.13
CA LEU A 140 9.01 -13.95 8.24
C LEU A 140 8.33 -13.03 9.27
N GLY A 141 7.13 -12.53 8.98
CA GLY A 141 6.48 -11.51 9.80
C GLY A 141 7.15 -10.14 9.72
N ILE A 142 7.98 -9.91 8.69
CA ILE A 142 8.75 -8.66 8.54
C ILE A 142 8.07 -7.79 7.47
N PRO A 143 7.44 -6.66 7.85
CA PRO A 143 6.80 -5.79 6.89
C PRO A 143 7.82 -5.06 6.01
N GLY A 144 7.57 -5.02 4.69
CA GLY A 144 8.42 -4.34 3.72
C GLY A 144 8.10 -2.86 3.51
N SER A 145 6.95 -2.40 3.98
CA SER A 145 6.46 -1.02 3.89
C SER A 145 5.47 -0.69 5.02
N GLY A 146 5.17 0.59 5.22
CA GLY A 146 4.13 1.02 6.17
C GLY A 146 2.76 0.39 5.92
N THR A 147 2.36 0.21 4.65
CA THR A 147 1.08 -0.43 4.30
C THR A 147 1.07 -1.91 4.68
N THR A 148 2.17 -2.64 4.46
CA THR A 148 2.28 -4.05 4.90
C THR A 148 2.35 -4.22 6.42
N ALA A 149 2.84 -3.22 7.16
CA ALA A 149 2.82 -3.23 8.62
C ALA A 149 1.40 -3.10 9.17
N ILE A 150 0.57 -2.25 8.57
CA ILE A 150 -0.86 -2.15 8.90
C ILE A 150 -1.55 -3.49 8.58
N LEU A 151 -1.26 -4.08 7.42
CA LEU A 151 -1.78 -5.41 7.05
C LEU A 151 -1.37 -6.48 8.06
N MET A 152 -0.12 -6.48 8.53
CA MET A 152 0.35 -7.38 9.60
C MET A 152 -0.49 -7.21 10.87
N GLY A 153 -0.73 -5.98 11.29
CA GLY A 153 -1.58 -5.68 12.45
C GLY A 153 -3.00 -6.21 12.27
N ALA A 154 -3.58 -6.05 11.08
CA ALA A 154 -4.88 -6.61 10.74
C ALA A 154 -4.88 -8.15 10.80
N LEU A 155 -3.87 -8.81 10.23
CA LEU A 155 -3.74 -10.27 10.29
C LEU A 155 -3.70 -10.78 11.73
N ILE A 156 -2.89 -10.14 12.58
CA ILE A 156 -2.81 -10.47 14.01
C ILE A 156 -4.16 -10.26 14.70
N MET A 157 -4.88 -9.18 14.38
CA MET A 157 -6.23 -8.92 14.89
C MET A 157 -7.22 -10.03 14.51
N TYR A 158 -7.07 -10.62 13.31
CA TYR A 158 -7.83 -11.78 12.85
C TYR A 158 -7.26 -13.13 13.31
N ASN A 159 -6.34 -13.15 14.29
CA ASN A 159 -5.66 -14.35 14.79
C ASN A 159 -4.84 -15.12 13.73
N VAL A 160 -4.41 -14.44 12.67
CA VAL A 160 -3.47 -14.97 11.68
C VAL A 160 -2.09 -14.42 12.00
N GLN A 161 -1.17 -15.27 12.46
CA GLN A 161 0.22 -14.90 12.72
C GLN A 161 1.03 -15.08 11.42
N PRO A 162 1.48 -14.00 10.77
CA PRO A 162 2.34 -14.11 9.61
C PRO A 162 3.77 -14.45 10.07
N ASP A 163 4.13 -15.73 10.03
CA ASP A 163 5.41 -16.25 10.49
C ASP A 163 5.83 -17.48 9.65
N PRO A 164 7.05 -18.01 9.82
CA PRO A 164 7.49 -19.20 9.07
C PRO A 164 6.63 -20.44 9.32
N LEU A 165 5.87 -20.47 10.42
CA LEU A 165 4.99 -21.58 10.81
C LEU A 165 3.63 -21.51 10.10
N LEU A 166 3.21 -20.34 9.62
CA LEU A 166 1.96 -20.12 8.87
C LEU A 166 1.77 -21.15 7.76
N PHE A 167 2.80 -21.41 6.96
CA PHE A 167 2.72 -22.37 5.84
C PHE A 167 2.96 -23.83 6.24
N ARG A 168 3.56 -24.10 7.42
CA ARG A 168 3.62 -25.47 7.97
C ARG A 168 2.25 -25.97 8.40
N ILE A 169 1.46 -25.08 9.01
CA ILE A 169 0.11 -25.41 9.48
C ILE A 169 -0.78 -25.80 8.30
N LEU A 170 -0.70 -25.09 7.18
CA LEU A 170 -1.51 -25.38 5.98
C LEU A 170 -1.16 -26.71 5.30
N GLN A 171 0.01 -27.30 5.58
CA GLN A 171 0.39 -28.62 5.07
C GLN A 171 0.07 -29.78 6.03
N SER A 172 -0.32 -29.49 7.27
CA SER A 172 -0.70 -30.55 8.21
C SER A 172 -2.08 -31.09 7.85
N LYS A 173 -2.15 -32.36 7.41
CA LYS A 173 -3.39 -33.09 7.08
C LYS A 173 -4.43 -33.08 8.22
N ASN A 174 -4.01 -32.74 9.44
CA ASN A 174 -4.85 -32.69 10.64
C ASN A 174 -5.01 -31.27 11.19
N ALA A 175 -4.57 -30.20 10.50
CA ALA A 175 -4.62 -28.83 11.02
C ALA A 175 -6.03 -28.37 11.39
N ALA A 176 -7.03 -28.73 10.59
CA ALA A 176 -8.44 -28.45 10.91
C ALA A 176 -8.90 -29.21 12.16
N ALA A 177 -8.51 -30.48 12.32
CA ALA A 177 -8.85 -31.30 13.48
C ALA A 177 -8.10 -30.88 14.76
N ASP A 178 -6.84 -30.43 14.65
CA ASP A 178 -6.01 -29.93 15.74
C ASP A 178 -6.49 -28.54 16.21
N CYS A 179 -7.07 -27.73 15.29
CA CYS A 179 -7.70 -26.45 15.62
C CYS A 179 -9.06 -26.63 16.32
N ILE A 180 -9.88 -27.59 15.88
CA ILE A 180 -11.19 -27.91 16.49
C ILE A 180 -11.04 -28.59 17.86
N SER A 181 -9.97 -29.37 18.08
CA SER A 181 -9.73 -30.10 19.35
C SER A 181 -9.00 -29.29 20.42
N GLY A 182 -8.67 -28.02 20.17
CA GLY A 182 -7.96 -27.15 21.12
C GLY A 182 -6.51 -27.56 21.42
N ASN A 183 -5.97 -28.57 20.72
CA ASN A 183 -4.63 -29.12 20.95
C ASN A 183 -3.53 -28.37 20.16
N PHE A 184 -3.92 -27.34 19.41
CA PHE A 184 -3.06 -26.56 18.54
C PHE A 184 -1.84 -25.95 19.27
N ARG A 185 -2.05 -25.42 20.48
CA ARG A 185 -0.98 -24.81 21.30
C ARG A 185 0.08 -25.79 21.80
N LYS A 186 -0.22 -27.09 21.91
CA LYS A 186 0.71 -28.09 22.48
C LYS A 186 1.68 -28.68 21.47
N LYS A 187 1.43 -28.48 20.18
CA LYS A 187 2.07 -29.26 19.11
C LYS A 187 2.88 -28.42 18.13
N TYR A 188 2.58 -27.12 18.01
CA TYR A 188 3.19 -26.25 17.00
C TYR A 188 3.72 -24.91 17.56
N ILE A 189 3.58 -24.69 18.87
CA ILE A 189 4.30 -23.66 19.64
C ILE A 189 5.29 -24.42 20.52
#